data_AF-A0AB34PK48-F1
#
_entry.id   AF-A0AB34PK48-F1
#
_cell.length_a   1.000
_cell.length_b   1.000
_cell.length_c   1.000
_cell.angle_alpha   90.00
_cell.angle_beta   90.00
_cell.angle_gamma   90.00
#
_symmetry.space_group_name_H-M   'P 1'
#
loop_
_entity.id
_entity.type
_entity.pdbx_description
1 polymer ?
#
loop_
_entity_poly.entity_id
_entity_poly.type
_entity_poly.pdbx_seq_one_letter_code
_entity_poly.pdbx_strand_id
1 'polypeptide(L)'
;MKLFLSLHRAVILALLTLLPFYSYAEKDLSSENVIVMTTAKKAGEQLDFYIESSGPVSFEGAEGEWENKKWITLTVRDQTIRIKGDIHTMNCRENMLQTLDISGCQTLKEISCSSNQLAEIDLTKNKALVSFNCSYNRISSLNLSQNRLLELLVCDTNNIQGEHMTSMIKSLPIRESRKGDCYVFNIHSDQEKNICLTSDVAIAQSRGWRTKAFNGIVVEDYPGSFPESLSLEPEGCPVISYDMVTDEIVISAAISGSIVRLFSFDGHMLSSTQIDARGCARLGVDVLNHICLLQVGEQVFKVSLP
;
A
#
# COMPACT_ATOMS: atom_id res chain seq x y z
N MET A 1 53.12 -18.86 46.94
CA MET A 1 51.87 -18.50 46.23
C MET A 1 51.97 -17.12 45.55
N LYS A 2 53.03 -16.89 44.75
CA LYS A 2 53.18 -15.72 43.85
C LYS A 2 53.86 -16.08 42.51
N LEU A 3 54.15 -17.36 42.26
CA LEU A 3 54.75 -17.84 41.00
C LEU A 3 53.75 -18.48 40.02
N PHE A 4 52.50 -18.73 40.41
CA PHE A 4 51.48 -19.27 39.49
C PHE A 4 50.66 -18.20 38.75
N LEU A 5 50.78 -16.92 39.15
CA LEU A 5 50.05 -15.81 38.51
C LEU A 5 50.80 -15.10 37.38
N SER A 6 52.13 -15.29 37.22
CA SER A 6 52.88 -14.64 36.14
C SER A 6 52.94 -15.47 34.85
N LEU A 7 52.74 -16.79 34.92
CA LEU A 7 52.76 -17.66 33.74
C LEU A 7 51.45 -17.59 32.92
N HIS A 8 50.31 -17.31 33.55
CA HIS A 8 49.02 -17.17 32.86
C HIS A 8 48.86 -15.84 32.10
N ARG A 9 49.54 -14.76 32.50
CA ARG A 9 49.50 -13.48 31.78
C ARG A 9 50.41 -13.45 30.56
N ALA A 10 51.50 -14.22 30.56
CA ALA A 10 52.42 -14.31 29.43
C ALA A 10 51.88 -15.19 28.27
N VAL A 11 51.11 -16.24 28.57
CA VAL A 11 50.53 -17.13 27.54
C VAL A 11 49.33 -16.49 26.83
N ILE A 12 48.53 -15.68 27.53
CA ILE A 12 47.38 -14.98 26.92
C ILE A 12 47.84 -13.82 26.03
N LEU A 13 48.97 -13.16 26.34
CA LEU A 13 49.50 -12.06 25.52
C LEU A 13 50.25 -12.53 24.26
N ALA A 14 50.79 -13.77 24.26
CA ALA A 14 51.49 -14.32 23.10
C ALA A 14 50.56 -14.96 22.05
N LEU A 15 49.36 -15.39 22.44
CA LEU A 15 48.35 -15.97 21.53
C LEU A 15 47.55 -14.92 20.73
N LEU A 16 47.69 -13.63 21.05
CA LEU A 16 46.97 -12.52 20.41
C LEU A 16 47.74 -11.83 19.27
N THR A 17 48.96 -12.29 18.91
CA THR A 17 49.79 -11.63 17.88
C THR A 17 50.00 -12.42 16.59
N LEU A 18 49.33 -13.57 16.42
CA LEU A 18 49.47 -14.46 15.26
C LEU A 18 48.14 -14.91 14.63
N LEU A 19 47.06 -14.17 14.84
CA LEU A 19 45.88 -14.32 13.98
C LEU A 19 45.98 -13.27 12.86
N PRO A 20 46.00 -13.67 11.58
CA PRO A 20 45.97 -12.71 10.48
C PRO A 20 44.72 -11.84 10.65
N PHE A 21 44.87 -10.55 10.36
CA PHE A 21 43.77 -9.58 10.22
C PHE A 21 42.80 -10.07 9.13
N TYR A 22 41.97 -11.04 9.45
CA TYR A 22 40.68 -11.19 8.82
C TYR A 22 39.85 -10.05 9.38
N SER A 23 39.73 -8.99 8.57
CA SER A 23 38.57 -8.11 8.60
C SER A 23 37.34 -8.99 8.31
N TYR A 24 36.90 -9.73 9.32
CA TYR A 24 35.52 -10.13 9.42
C TYR A 24 34.82 -8.82 9.71
N ALA A 25 34.12 -8.26 8.72
CA ALA A 25 33.11 -7.28 9.02
C ALA A 25 32.26 -7.89 10.13
N GLU A 26 32.29 -7.32 11.33
CA GLU A 26 31.32 -7.65 12.36
C GLU A 26 29.97 -7.45 11.68
N LYS A 27 29.33 -8.55 11.29
CA LYS A 27 27.93 -8.54 10.91
C LYS A 27 27.26 -7.99 12.16
N ASP A 28 26.70 -6.79 12.06
CA ASP A 28 26.10 -6.09 13.19
C ASP A 28 24.85 -6.87 13.64
N LEU A 29 25.10 -7.94 14.40
CA LEU A 29 24.13 -8.87 14.97
C LEU A 29 23.17 -8.16 15.94
N SER A 30 23.45 -6.90 16.30
CA SER A 30 22.59 -6.08 17.16
C SER A 30 21.24 -5.73 16.51
N SER A 31 21.16 -5.84 15.18
CA SER A 31 19.97 -5.53 14.38
C SER A 31 19.17 -6.76 13.92
N GLU A 32 19.69 -7.98 14.11
CA GLU A 32 18.96 -9.20 13.73
C GLU A 32 17.75 -9.43 14.65
N ASN A 33 16.60 -9.76 14.06
CA ASN A 33 15.35 -10.05 14.76
C ASN A 33 14.84 -8.89 15.63
N VAL A 34 15.15 -7.66 15.23
CA VAL A 34 14.63 -6.45 15.86
C VAL A 34 13.72 -5.71 14.90
N ILE A 35 12.51 -5.40 15.35
CA ILE A 35 11.59 -4.46 14.74
C ILE A 35 11.70 -3.15 15.51
N VAL A 36 11.86 -2.04 14.81
CA VAL A 36 11.91 -0.70 15.40
C VAL A 36 10.76 0.11 14.85
N MET A 37 10.04 0.83 15.70
CA MET A 37 8.96 1.72 15.26
C MET A 37 8.91 2.97 16.12
N THR A 38 8.33 4.03 15.56
CA THR A 38 7.99 5.23 16.33
C THR A 38 6.49 5.45 16.36
N THR A 39 5.95 5.93 17.48
CA THR A 39 4.53 6.24 17.65
C THR A 39 4.32 7.69 18.06
N ALA A 40 3.22 8.29 17.60
CA ALA A 40 2.74 9.58 18.08
C ALA A 40 2.03 9.49 19.45
N LYS A 41 1.81 8.28 19.97
CA LYS A 41 1.24 8.07 21.30
C LYS A 41 2.19 8.58 22.39
N LYS A 42 1.62 9.18 23.42
CA LYS A 42 2.32 9.70 24.60
C LYS A 42 2.61 8.56 25.58
N ALA A 43 3.61 8.77 26.43
CA ALA A 43 3.86 7.86 27.55
C ALA A 43 2.59 7.67 28.40
N GLY A 44 2.29 6.42 28.74
CA GLY A 44 1.07 6.01 29.44
C GLY A 44 -0.10 5.61 28.52
N GLU A 45 -0.06 5.95 27.22
CA GLU A 45 -1.05 5.44 26.26
C GLU A 45 -0.74 3.99 25.86
N GLN A 46 -1.74 3.32 25.26
CA GLN A 46 -1.68 1.90 24.94
C GLN A 46 -1.36 1.65 23.46
N LEU A 47 -0.54 0.63 23.20
CA LEU A 47 -0.27 0.05 21.91
C LEU A 47 -0.77 -1.39 21.88
N ASP A 48 -1.55 -1.74 20.87
CA ASP A 48 -2.10 -3.10 20.71
C ASP A 48 -1.34 -3.86 19.62
N PHE A 49 -0.93 -5.08 19.94
CA PHE A 49 -0.20 -5.93 19.01
C PHE A 49 -0.77 -7.33 18.98
N TYR A 50 -0.74 -7.97 17.82
CA TYR A 50 -0.79 -9.43 17.70
C TYR A 50 0.56 -9.89 17.16
N ILE A 51 1.23 -10.82 17.84
CA ILE A 51 2.55 -11.30 17.40
C ILE A 51 2.57 -12.82 17.47
N GLU A 52 3.10 -13.44 16.41
CA GLU A 52 3.50 -14.84 16.42
C GLU A 52 5.01 -14.97 16.24
N SER A 53 5.66 -15.71 17.14
CA SER A 53 7.10 -15.92 17.14
C SER A 53 7.49 -17.35 17.50
N SER A 54 8.69 -17.76 17.09
CA SER A 54 9.29 -19.07 17.41
C SER A 54 10.00 -19.10 18.77
N GLY A 55 10.02 -17.98 19.50
CA GLY A 55 10.76 -17.83 20.75
C GLY A 55 10.20 -16.69 21.61
N PRO A 56 10.86 -16.36 22.73
CA PRO A 56 10.45 -15.23 23.54
C PRO A 56 10.56 -13.91 22.77
N VAL A 57 9.67 -12.97 23.09
CA VAL A 57 9.69 -11.60 22.58
C VAL A 57 9.93 -10.65 23.75
N SER A 58 10.77 -9.65 23.54
CA SER A 58 11.02 -8.57 24.51
C SER A 58 10.76 -7.20 23.91
N PHE A 59 10.34 -6.27 24.75
CA PHE A 59 10.00 -4.90 24.36
C PHE A 59 10.92 -3.89 25.05
N GLU A 60 11.35 -2.88 24.31
CA GLU A 60 11.99 -1.67 24.84
C GLU A 60 11.17 -0.46 24.39
N GLY A 61 11.05 0.56 25.24
CA GLY A 61 10.23 1.74 24.99
C GLY A 61 8.74 1.55 25.27
N ALA A 62 8.28 0.32 25.52
CA ALA A 62 6.97 0.03 26.07
C ALA A 62 7.06 -1.15 27.04
N GLU A 63 6.09 -1.26 27.94
CA GLU A 63 6.01 -2.34 28.92
C GLU A 63 4.62 -2.98 28.90
N GLY A 64 4.57 -4.26 29.22
CA GLY A 64 3.33 -5.02 29.27
C GLY A 64 3.64 -6.52 29.28
N GLU A 65 2.57 -7.31 29.37
CA GLU A 65 2.71 -8.76 29.34
C GLU A 65 2.78 -9.27 27.90
N TRP A 66 3.62 -10.28 27.70
CA TRP A 66 3.81 -10.97 26.43
C TRP A 66 3.08 -12.31 26.46
N GLU A 67 2.26 -12.57 25.44
CA GLU A 67 1.75 -13.90 25.16
C GLU A 67 1.71 -14.16 23.65
N ASN A 68 2.23 -15.32 23.23
CA ASN A 68 2.31 -15.70 21.82
C ASN A 68 0.91 -15.97 21.24
N LYS A 69 0.67 -15.53 19.99
CA LYS A 69 -0.59 -15.77 19.25
C LYS A 69 -1.84 -15.18 19.91
N LYS A 70 -1.68 -14.13 20.70
CA LYS A 70 -2.78 -13.35 21.26
C LYS A 70 -2.56 -11.87 21.01
N TRP A 71 -3.67 -11.13 21.11
CA TRP A 71 -3.58 -9.68 21.25
C TRP A 71 -3.00 -9.36 22.62
N ILE A 72 -1.94 -8.55 22.62
CA ILE A 72 -1.31 -7.98 23.80
C ILE A 72 -1.47 -6.47 23.74
N THR A 73 -1.48 -5.85 24.90
CA THR A 73 -1.53 -4.40 25.05
C THR A 73 -0.31 -3.96 25.84
N LEU A 74 0.47 -3.05 25.28
CA LEU A 74 1.66 -2.49 25.91
C LEU A 74 1.43 -1.00 26.23
N THR A 75 1.89 -0.58 27.40
CA THR A 75 1.89 0.83 27.81
C THR A 75 3.18 1.51 27.32
N VAL A 76 3.02 2.61 26.58
CA VAL A 76 4.14 3.41 26.05
C VAL A 76 4.97 4.00 27.19
N ARG A 77 6.28 3.87 27.10
CA ARG A 77 7.28 4.52 27.97
C ARG A 77 8.13 5.53 27.22
N ASP A 78 8.45 5.23 25.97
CA ASP A 78 9.25 6.04 25.05
C ASP A 78 8.60 5.97 23.66
N GLN A 79 8.73 7.00 22.84
CA GLN A 79 8.08 7.03 21.52
C GLN A 79 8.77 6.11 20.52
N THR A 80 9.98 5.63 20.81
CA THR A 80 10.67 4.61 20.02
C THR A 80 10.51 3.25 20.68
N ILE A 81 9.81 2.34 20.01
CA ILE A 81 9.58 0.97 20.47
C ILE A 81 10.50 0.02 19.72
N ARG A 82 11.18 -0.85 20.46
CA ARG A 82 11.94 -1.97 19.88
C ARG A 82 11.33 -3.27 20.32
N ILE A 83 11.01 -4.13 19.36
CA ILE A 83 10.50 -5.47 19.60
C ILE A 83 11.55 -6.45 19.11
N LYS A 84 12.08 -7.27 20.03
CA LYS A 84 13.13 -8.24 19.72
C LYS A 84 12.55 -9.65 19.81
N GLY A 85 12.73 -10.45 18.78
CA GLY A 85 12.30 -11.84 18.73
C GLY A 85 12.22 -12.38 17.30
N ASP A 86 12.24 -13.70 17.17
CA ASP A 86 12.07 -14.38 15.88
C ASP A 86 10.58 -14.38 15.47
N ILE A 87 10.14 -13.25 14.92
CA ILE A 87 8.74 -12.94 14.62
C ILE A 87 8.42 -13.30 13.17
N HIS A 88 7.33 -14.05 12.99
CA HIS A 88 6.86 -14.51 11.68
C HIS A 88 5.54 -13.85 11.27
N THR A 89 4.73 -13.43 12.23
CA THR A 89 3.48 -12.71 12.00
C THR A 89 3.38 -11.56 12.97
N MET A 90 3.00 -10.37 12.49
CA MET A 90 2.76 -9.21 13.33
C MET A 90 1.57 -8.37 12.84
N ASN A 91 0.65 -8.04 13.72
CA ASN A 91 -0.35 -7.00 13.52
C ASN A 91 -0.10 -5.87 14.51
N CYS A 92 0.13 -4.68 13.99
CA CYS A 92 0.36 -3.45 14.75
C CYS A 92 -0.56 -2.32 14.27
N ARG A 93 -1.78 -2.66 13.84
CA ARG A 93 -2.77 -1.70 13.39
C ARG A 93 -3.15 -0.69 14.48
N GLU A 94 -3.59 0.49 14.07
CA GLU A 94 -4.21 1.51 14.95
C GLU A 94 -3.31 2.02 16.09
N ASN A 95 -2.00 2.03 15.86
CA ASN A 95 -1.00 2.39 16.86
C ASN A 95 -0.42 3.80 16.69
N MET A 96 -0.97 4.60 15.77
CA MET A 96 -0.46 5.92 15.41
C MET A 96 1.04 5.89 15.07
N LEU A 97 1.51 4.80 14.45
CA LEU A 97 2.91 4.63 14.08
C LEU A 97 3.29 5.64 13.00
N GLN A 98 4.41 6.32 13.19
CA GLN A 98 4.98 7.26 12.22
C GLN A 98 6.06 6.61 11.37
N THR A 99 6.81 5.66 11.94
CA THR A 99 7.82 4.86 11.24
C THR A 99 7.72 3.40 11.65
N LEU A 100 8.14 2.50 10.77
CA LEU A 100 8.20 1.07 11.01
C LEU A 100 9.36 0.47 10.19
N ASP A 101 10.40 0.03 10.89
CA ASP A 101 11.54 -0.70 10.35
C ASP A 101 11.45 -2.17 10.76
N ILE A 102 11.27 -3.03 9.76
CA ILE A 102 11.19 -4.49 9.90
C ILE A 102 12.36 -5.20 9.21
N SER A 103 13.40 -4.46 8.79
CA SER A 103 14.52 -4.98 8.02
C SER A 103 15.32 -6.06 8.77
N GLY A 104 15.31 -6.02 10.11
CA GLY A 104 15.90 -7.01 10.99
C GLY A 104 15.16 -8.35 11.05
N CYS A 105 13.87 -8.39 10.68
CA CYS A 105 13.01 -9.57 10.78
C CYS A 105 12.78 -10.23 9.42
N GLN A 106 13.80 -10.92 8.91
CA GLN A 106 13.76 -11.58 7.60
C GLN A 106 12.88 -12.84 7.55
N THR A 107 12.49 -13.39 8.72
CA THR A 107 11.58 -14.53 8.87
C THR A 107 10.10 -14.14 8.80
N LEU A 108 9.80 -12.84 8.78
CA LEU A 108 8.45 -12.28 8.73
C LEU A 108 7.71 -12.71 7.45
N LYS A 109 6.58 -13.38 7.63
CA LYS A 109 5.68 -13.89 6.58
C LYS A 109 4.43 -13.04 6.44
N GLU A 110 3.91 -12.52 7.54
CA GLU A 110 2.68 -11.76 7.55
C GLU A 110 2.84 -10.50 8.39
N ILE A 111 2.50 -9.34 7.80
CA ILE A 111 2.45 -8.10 8.56
C ILE A 111 1.25 -7.24 8.20
N SER A 112 0.58 -6.73 9.24
CA SER A 112 -0.46 -5.74 9.15
C SER A 112 -0.08 -4.51 9.96
N CYS A 113 0.20 -3.41 9.28
CA CYS A 113 0.45 -2.09 9.88
C CYS A 113 -0.63 -1.08 9.49
N SER A 114 -1.86 -1.55 9.24
CA SER A 114 -2.97 -0.72 8.80
C SER A 114 -3.38 0.36 9.80
N SER A 115 -4.00 1.43 9.35
CA SER A 115 -4.51 2.52 10.22
C SER A 115 -3.41 3.15 11.07
N ASN A 116 -2.30 3.52 10.43
CA ASN A 116 -1.18 4.22 11.03
C ASN A 116 -0.89 5.51 10.25
N GLN A 117 0.29 6.10 10.43
CA GLN A 117 0.69 7.35 9.80
C GLN A 117 1.98 7.19 8.98
N LEU A 118 2.25 5.97 8.52
CA LEU A 118 3.48 5.64 7.79
C LEU A 118 3.49 6.37 6.45
N ALA A 119 4.57 7.09 6.15
CA ALA A 119 4.80 7.74 4.86
C ALA A 119 5.61 6.86 3.89
N GLU A 120 6.33 5.89 4.42
CA GLU A 120 7.19 4.96 3.71
C GLU A 120 7.33 3.65 4.48
N ILE A 121 7.74 2.59 3.78
CA ILE A 121 8.14 1.32 4.37
C ILE A 121 9.11 0.60 3.42
N ASP A 122 10.23 0.12 3.95
CA ASP A 122 11.19 -0.69 3.19
C ASP A 122 10.93 -2.18 3.44
N LEU A 123 10.63 -2.91 2.37
CA LEU A 123 10.37 -4.35 2.39
C LEU A 123 11.47 -5.18 1.70
N THR A 124 12.58 -4.55 1.30
CA THR A 124 13.62 -5.17 0.47
C THR A 124 14.34 -6.33 1.16
N LYS A 125 14.31 -6.38 2.50
CA LYS A 125 14.88 -7.48 3.31
C LYS A 125 13.86 -8.58 3.64
N ASN A 126 12.57 -8.30 3.57
CA ASN A 126 11.51 -9.19 4.04
C ASN A 126 11.04 -10.15 2.92
N LYS A 127 11.98 -10.95 2.40
CA LYS A 127 11.77 -11.85 1.26
C LYS A 127 10.79 -12.98 1.54
N ALA A 128 10.56 -13.30 2.82
CA ALA A 128 9.63 -14.32 3.26
C ALA A 128 8.16 -13.85 3.31
N LEU A 129 7.88 -12.56 3.05
CA LEU A 129 6.51 -12.03 3.10
C LEU A 129 5.57 -12.71 2.10
N VAL A 130 4.44 -13.14 2.63
CA VAL A 130 3.31 -13.81 1.95
C VAL A 130 2.09 -12.90 1.97
N SER A 131 1.88 -12.18 3.07
CA SER A 131 0.76 -11.25 3.25
C SER A 131 1.24 -9.92 3.81
N PHE A 132 0.84 -8.82 3.17
CA PHE A 132 1.17 -7.48 3.63
C PHE A 132 -0.05 -6.57 3.58
N ASN A 133 -0.40 -5.98 4.73
CA ASN A 133 -1.44 -4.98 4.84
C ASN A 133 -0.87 -3.67 5.40
N CYS A 134 -0.94 -2.61 4.59
CA CYS A 134 -0.58 -1.24 4.96
C CYS A 134 -1.71 -0.24 4.67
N SER A 135 -2.98 -0.69 4.61
CA SER A 135 -4.09 0.23 4.33
C SER A 135 -4.22 1.32 5.38
N TYR A 136 -4.86 2.44 5.03
CA TYR A 136 -5.02 3.59 5.92
C TYR A 136 -3.67 4.10 6.46
N ASN A 137 -2.78 4.46 5.53
CA ASN A 137 -1.50 5.10 5.82
C ASN A 137 -1.30 6.28 4.87
N ARG A 138 -0.08 6.82 4.78
CA ARG A 138 0.29 7.95 3.91
C ARG A 138 1.36 7.57 2.90
N ILE A 139 1.48 6.27 2.59
CA ILE A 139 2.53 5.73 1.72
C ILE A 139 2.34 6.27 0.31
N SER A 140 3.41 6.79 -0.29
CA SER A 140 3.38 7.38 -1.64
C SER A 140 4.10 6.53 -2.70
N SER A 141 4.91 5.56 -2.27
CA SER A 141 5.57 4.60 -3.13
C SER A 141 5.82 3.29 -2.37
N LEU A 142 5.79 2.17 -3.09
CA LEU A 142 6.01 0.84 -2.51
C LEU A 142 6.77 -0.03 -3.50
N ASN A 143 7.88 -0.62 -3.06
CA ASN A 143 8.71 -1.50 -3.88
C ASN A 143 8.59 -2.95 -3.39
N LEU A 144 8.04 -3.82 -4.23
CA LEU A 144 7.77 -5.23 -3.92
C LEU A 144 8.68 -6.20 -4.67
N SER A 145 9.72 -5.68 -5.35
CA SER A 145 10.58 -6.47 -6.25
C SER A 145 11.33 -7.62 -5.56
N GLN A 146 11.50 -7.56 -4.24
CA GLN A 146 12.18 -8.60 -3.45
C GLN A 146 11.19 -9.58 -2.78
N ASN A 147 9.90 -9.27 -2.74
CA ASN A 147 8.88 -10.03 -1.99
C ASN A 147 8.23 -11.10 -2.87
N ARG A 148 9.05 -12.00 -3.43
CA ARG A 148 8.63 -12.97 -4.46
C ARG A 148 7.55 -13.95 -4.01
N LEU A 149 7.37 -14.14 -2.71
CA LEU A 149 6.37 -15.03 -2.12
C LEU A 149 5.03 -14.33 -1.84
N LEU A 150 4.93 -13.00 -2.05
CA LEU A 150 3.73 -12.24 -1.72
C LEU A 150 2.52 -12.75 -2.53
N GLU A 151 1.42 -13.03 -1.84
CA GLU A 151 0.15 -13.46 -2.43
C GLU A 151 -0.98 -12.47 -2.15
N LEU A 152 -0.89 -11.72 -1.05
CA LEU A 152 -1.89 -10.75 -0.63
C LEU A 152 -1.22 -9.41 -0.33
N LEU A 153 -1.68 -8.37 -1.01
CA LEU A 153 -1.35 -6.98 -0.74
C LEU A 153 -2.63 -6.21 -0.44
N VAL A 154 -2.67 -5.52 0.69
CA VAL A 154 -3.73 -4.57 1.03
C VAL A 154 -3.07 -3.20 1.22
N CYS A 155 -3.25 -2.31 0.25
CA CYS A 155 -2.63 -0.99 0.21
C CYS A 155 -3.61 0.13 -0.13
N ASP A 156 -4.91 -0.13 -0.11
CA ASP A 156 -5.95 0.90 -0.22
C ASP A 156 -5.80 1.98 0.86
N THR A 157 -6.41 3.12 0.63
CA THR A 157 -6.38 4.28 1.52
C THR A 157 -4.94 4.72 1.81
N ASN A 158 -4.19 5.05 0.76
CA ASN A 158 -2.82 5.58 0.78
C ASN A 158 -2.68 6.72 -0.24
N ASN A 159 -1.44 7.14 -0.55
CA ASN A 159 -1.13 8.25 -1.46
C ASN A 159 -0.34 7.79 -2.71
N ILE A 160 -0.53 6.55 -3.17
CA ILE A 160 0.24 5.95 -4.26
C ILE A 160 -0.41 6.31 -5.61
N GLN A 161 0.27 7.11 -6.43
CA GLN A 161 -0.29 7.65 -7.67
C GLN A 161 0.74 7.67 -8.81
N GLY A 162 0.28 7.84 -10.05
CA GLY A 162 1.12 8.06 -11.23
C GLY A 162 2.22 7.00 -11.39
N GLU A 163 3.44 7.45 -11.70
CA GLU A 163 4.61 6.56 -11.90
C GLU A 163 4.92 5.66 -10.70
N HIS A 164 4.61 6.10 -9.47
CA HIS A 164 4.83 5.28 -8.27
C HIS A 164 3.84 4.12 -8.20
N MET A 165 2.58 4.33 -8.61
CA MET A 165 1.60 3.26 -8.71
C MET A 165 2.00 2.26 -9.80
N THR A 166 2.31 2.75 -11.00
CA THR A 166 2.77 1.90 -12.10
C THR A 166 4.02 1.10 -11.71
N SER A 167 4.97 1.72 -11.00
CA SER A 167 6.18 1.04 -10.52
C SER A 167 5.89 -0.01 -9.46
N MET A 168 4.99 0.29 -8.50
CA MET A 168 4.54 -0.68 -7.49
C MET A 168 3.94 -1.91 -8.17
N ILE A 169 3.01 -1.71 -9.11
CA ILE A 169 2.33 -2.80 -9.80
C ILE A 169 3.30 -3.61 -10.67
N LYS A 170 4.24 -2.96 -11.37
CA LYS A 170 5.32 -3.66 -12.10
C LYS A 170 6.23 -4.47 -11.18
N SER A 171 6.36 -4.08 -9.91
CA SER A 171 7.19 -4.77 -8.93
C SER A 171 6.51 -5.99 -8.27
N LEU A 172 5.19 -6.15 -8.43
CA LEU A 172 4.45 -7.32 -7.93
C LEU A 172 5.06 -8.64 -8.45
N PRO A 173 5.13 -9.73 -7.67
CA PRO A 173 5.60 -11.03 -8.15
C PRO A 173 4.81 -11.54 -9.37
N ILE A 174 5.46 -12.25 -10.29
CA ILE A 174 4.76 -12.96 -11.37
C ILE A 174 4.16 -14.24 -10.77
N ARG A 175 2.87 -14.48 -11.01
CA ARG A 175 2.13 -15.66 -10.50
C ARG A 175 1.47 -16.42 -11.64
N GLU A 176 1.89 -17.66 -11.85
CA GLU A 176 1.41 -18.50 -12.97
C GLU A 176 0.22 -19.40 -12.57
N SER A 177 0.22 -19.95 -11.36
CA SER A 177 -0.75 -20.97 -10.93
C SER A 177 -1.91 -20.39 -10.11
N ARG A 178 -1.59 -19.67 -9.03
CA ARG A 178 -2.57 -19.08 -8.12
C ARG A 178 -2.50 -17.57 -8.21
N LYS A 179 -3.61 -16.94 -8.61
CA LYS A 179 -3.70 -15.47 -8.64
C LYS A 179 -3.49 -14.87 -7.25
N GLY A 180 -2.73 -13.79 -7.18
CA GLY A 180 -2.61 -12.94 -5.99
C GLY A 180 -3.74 -11.92 -5.93
N ASP A 181 -3.97 -11.35 -4.74
CA ASP A 181 -4.98 -10.31 -4.53
C ASP A 181 -4.33 -9.00 -4.07
N CYS A 182 -4.64 -7.91 -4.76
CA CYS A 182 -4.16 -6.56 -4.48
C CYS A 182 -5.36 -5.63 -4.23
N TYR A 183 -5.59 -5.27 -2.98
CA TYR A 183 -6.63 -4.33 -2.56
C TYR A 183 -6.02 -2.94 -2.63
N VAL A 184 -6.38 -2.16 -3.65
CA VAL A 184 -5.66 -0.93 -4.02
C VAL A 184 -6.50 0.33 -3.88
N PHE A 185 -7.82 0.18 -3.76
CA PHE A 185 -8.74 1.31 -3.75
C PHE A 185 -9.88 1.13 -2.74
N ASN A 186 -10.25 2.20 -2.04
CA ASN A 186 -11.37 2.23 -1.12
C ASN A 186 -12.28 3.43 -1.42
N ILE A 187 -13.43 3.18 -2.03
CA ILE A 187 -14.36 4.24 -2.48
C ILE A 187 -15.06 4.96 -1.31
N HIS A 188 -15.05 4.40 -0.10
CA HIS A 188 -15.70 5.01 1.07
C HIS A 188 -14.75 5.80 1.95
N SER A 189 -13.44 5.78 1.67
CA SER A 189 -12.50 6.58 2.43
C SER A 189 -12.25 7.92 1.76
N ASP A 190 -12.52 9.00 2.48
CA ASP A 190 -12.07 10.36 2.15
C ASP A 190 -10.54 10.53 2.21
N GLN A 191 -9.85 9.58 2.84
CA GLN A 191 -8.39 9.48 2.89
C GLN A 191 -7.82 8.68 1.73
N GLU A 192 -8.65 8.08 0.87
CA GLU A 192 -8.18 7.40 -0.32
C GLU A 192 -7.63 8.41 -1.32
N LYS A 193 -6.33 8.32 -1.57
CA LYS A 193 -5.63 9.11 -2.56
C LYS A 193 -4.81 8.22 -3.49
N ASN A 194 -4.98 6.90 -3.46
CA ASN A 194 -4.39 6.06 -4.48
C ASN A 194 -5.06 6.35 -5.84
N ILE A 195 -4.25 6.39 -6.89
CA ILE A 195 -4.72 6.45 -8.27
C ILE A 195 -4.09 5.27 -8.99
N CYS A 196 -4.88 4.21 -9.19
CA CYS A 196 -4.46 3.01 -9.89
C CYS A 196 -5.24 2.91 -11.20
N LEU A 197 -4.54 3.14 -12.31
CA LEU A 197 -5.19 3.30 -13.60
C LEU A 197 -5.62 1.96 -14.19
N THR A 198 -6.53 1.98 -15.15
CA THR A 198 -6.87 0.77 -15.94
C THR A 198 -5.64 0.14 -16.59
N SER A 199 -4.64 0.94 -16.99
CA SER A 199 -3.35 0.44 -17.48
C SER A 199 -2.55 -0.29 -16.40
N ASP A 200 -2.59 0.19 -15.16
CA ASP A 200 -1.94 -0.48 -14.03
C ASP A 200 -2.65 -1.81 -13.72
N VAL A 201 -3.98 -1.82 -13.72
CA VAL A 201 -4.77 -3.05 -13.57
C VAL A 201 -4.41 -4.09 -14.63
N ALA A 202 -4.27 -3.68 -15.90
CA ALA A 202 -3.83 -4.59 -16.96
C ALA A 202 -2.42 -5.17 -16.71
N ILE A 203 -1.48 -4.37 -16.20
CA ILE A 203 -0.16 -4.85 -15.78
C ILE A 203 -0.31 -5.86 -14.65
N ALA A 204 -1.09 -5.56 -13.60
CA ALA A 204 -1.32 -6.47 -12.48
C ALA A 204 -1.89 -7.82 -12.95
N GLN A 205 -2.89 -7.80 -13.84
CA GLN A 205 -3.50 -8.99 -14.42
C GLN A 205 -2.50 -9.82 -15.23
N SER A 206 -1.65 -9.18 -16.05
CA SER A 206 -0.59 -9.87 -16.81
C SER A 206 0.45 -10.57 -15.92
N ARG A 207 0.55 -10.13 -14.65
CA ARG A 207 1.44 -10.71 -13.63
C ARG A 207 0.73 -11.72 -12.73
N GLY A 208 -0.54 -12.03 -13.00
CA GLY A 208 -1.33 -12.98 -12.23
C GLY A 208 -1.94 -12.39 -10.95
N TRP A 209 -2.26 -11.10 -10.93
CA TRP A 209 -2.92 -10.44 -9.80
C TRP A 209 -4.34 -9.99 -10.12
N ARG A 210 -5.24 -10.07 -9.14
CA ARG A 210 -6.55 -9.42 -9.14
C ARG A 210 -6.44 -8.13 -8.36
N THR A 211 -6.78 -7.01 -8.99
CA THR A 211 -6.94 -5.73 -8.31
C THR A 211 -8.35 -5.64 -7.76
N LYS A 212 -8.48 -5.21 -6.50
CA LYS A 212 -9.74 -5.16 -5.77
C LYS A 212 -9.97 -3.80 -5.15
N ALA A 213 -11.23 -3.45 -5.03
CA ALA A 213 -11.68 -2.26 -4.32
C ALA A 213 -12.64 -2.63 -3.20
N PHE A 214 -12.55 -1.90 -2.09
CA PHE A 214 -13.54 -1.97 -1.03
C PHE A 214 -14.62 -0.92 -1.26
N ASN A 215 -15.88 -1.35 -1.29
CA ASN A 215 -17.04 -0.50 -1.46
C ASN A 215 -17.88 -0.35 -0.17
N GLY A 216 -17.24 -0.41 1.00
CA GLY A 216 -17.91 -0.16 2.28
C GLY A 216 -18.76 -1.34 2.76
N ILE A 217 -19.14 -2.26 1.87
CA ILE A 217 -19.99 -3.42 2.16
C ILE A 217 -19.32 -4.70 1.68
N VAL A 218 -18.82 -4.70 0.44
CA VAL A 218 -18.19 -5.85 -0.21
C VAL A 218 -16.85 -5.46 -0.85
N VAL A 219 -16.09 -6.50 -1.17
CA VAL A 219 -14.86 -6.41 -1.95
C VAL A 219 -15.19 -6.82 -3.37
N GLU A 220 -14.91 -5.94 -4.33
CA GLU A 220 -15.19 -6.15 -5.75
C GLU A 220 -13.90 -6.05 -6.57
N ASP A 221 -13.95 -6.54 -7.81
CA ASP A 221 -12.85 -6.34 -8.75
C ASP A 221 -12.74 -4.84 -9.09
N TYR A 222 -11.53 -4.30 -9.01
CA TYR A 222 -11.25 -2.90 -9.32
C TYR A 222 -10.81 -2.76 -10.78
N PRO A 223 -11.60 -2.08 -11.64
CA PRO A 223 -11.28 -1.93 -13.06
C PRO A 223 -10.18 -0.90 -13.34
N GLY A 224 -9.70 -0.19 -12.31
CA GLY A 224 -8.80 0.94 -12.46
C GLY A 224 -9.55 2.25 -12.55
N SER A 225 -8.96 3.34 -12.07
CA SER A 225 -9.37 4.68 -12.43
C SER A 225 -8.95 5.01 -13.86
N PHE A 226 -9.66 5.93 -14.49
CA PHE A 226 -9.19 6.54 -15.72
C PHE A 226 -8.19 7.66 -15.36
N PRO A 227 -7.20 7.99 -16.22
CA PRO A 227 -6.21 9.00 -15.91
C PRO A 227 -6.88 10.34 -15.57
N GLU A 228 -6.65 10.84 -14.35
CA GLU A 228 -7.33 12.04 -13.85
C GLU A 228 -6.87 13.34 -14.50
N SER A 229 -5.81 13.33 -15.34
CA SER A 229 -5.59 14.38 -16.34
C SER A 229 -4.47 14.07 -17.34
N LEU A 230 -4.75 14.34 -18.61
CA LEU A 230 -3.81 15.04 -19.49
C LEU A 230 -3.97 16.52 -19.10
N SER A 231 -3.25 17.00 -18.07
CA SER A 231 -3.28 18.41 -17.64
C SER A 231 -2.11 19.18 -18.25
N LEU A 232 -2.10 19.21 -19.57
CA LEU A 232 -1.97 20.48 -20.27
C LEU A 232 -3.40 20.74 -20.71
N GLU A 233 -4.05 21.85 -20.33
CA GLU A 233 -5.28 22.21 -21.03
C GLU A 233 -4.94 22.32 -22.52
N PRO A 234 -5.43 21.43 -23.38
CA PRO A 234 -5.47 21.70 -24.79
C PRO A 234 -6.84 22.34 -25.04
N GLU A 235 -6.96 23.10 -26.12
CA GLU A 235 -8.29 23.36 -26.66
C GLU A 235 -9.01 22.00 -26.83
N GLY A 236 -10.20 21.84 -26.25
CA GLY A 236 -11.03 20.65 -26.43
C GLY A 236 -11.26 19.73 -25.21
N CYS A 237 -10.89 20.13 -23.99
CA CYS A 237 -11.32 19.40 -22.79
C CYS A 237 -12.81 19.69 -22.48
N PRO A 238 -13.70 18.70 -22.57
CA PRO A 238 -15.13 18.92 -22.46
C PRO A 238 -15.55 19.27 -21.02
N VAL A 239 -16.27 20.37 -20.86
CA VAL A 239 -17.00 20.70 -19.64
C VAL A 239 -18.33 19.95 -19.65
N ILE A 240 -18.56 19.14 -18.62
CA ILE A 240 -19.74 18.28 -18.49
C ILE A 240 -20.58 18.77 -17.31
N SER A 241 -21.87 18.97 -17.56
CA SER A 241 -22.87 19.31 -16.54
C SER A 241 -24.16 18.53 -16.79
N TYR A 242 -25.08 18.58 -15.82
CA TYR A 242 -26.39 17.95 -15.92
C TYR A 242 -27.48 19.01 -15.76
N ASP A 243 -28.43 19.02 -16.70
CA ASP A 243 -29.57 19.93 -16.72
C ASP A 243 -30.81 19.21 -16.18
N MET A 244 -31.17 19.50 -14.92
CA MET A 244 -32.30 18.89 -14.22
C MET A 244 -33.66 19.24 -14.82
N VAL A 245 -33.77 20.29 -15.64
CA VAL A 245 -35.05 20.73 -16.23
C VAL A 245 -35.35 19.92 -17.49
N THR A 246 -34.31 19.60 -18.26
CA THR A 246 -34.44 18.86 -19.52
C THR A 246 -34.07 17.39 -19.40
N ASP A 247 -33.52 16.96 -18.26
CA ASP A 247 -33.02 15.62 -17.99
C ASP A 247 -31.93 15.19 -19.02
N GLU A 248 -30.98 16.10 -19.23
CA GLU A 248 -29.90 15.94 -20.20
C GLU A 248 -28.52 16.16 -19.59
N ILE A 249 -27.56 15.36 -20.03
CA ILE A 249 -26.13 15.69 -19.89
C ILE A 249 -25.79 16.75 -20.94
N VAL A 250 -25.23 17.87 -20.48
CA VAL A 250 -24.77 18.97 -21.33
C VAL A 250 -23.25 18.94 -21.39
N ILE A 251 -22.73 18.95 -22.61
CA ILE A 251 -21.29 18.95 -22.90
C ILE A 251 -20.97 20.24 -23.63
N SER A 252 -19.90 20.92 -23.22
CA SER A 252 -19.40 22.15 -23.86
C SER A 252 -17.86 22.14 -23.89
N ALA A 253 -17.25 23.06 -24.63
CA ALA A 253 -15.78 23.14 -24.80
C ALA A 253 -15.11 21.85 -25.34
N ALA A 254 -15.88 21.01 -26.05
CA ALA A 254 -15.40 19.78 -26.65
C ALA A 254 -14.92 20.01 -28.10
N ILE A 255 -14.03 19.14 -28.61
CA ILE A 255 -13.58 19.19 -30.01
C ILE A 255 -14.75 18.89 -30.94
N SER A 256 -15.06 19.83 -31.85
CA SER A 256 -16.13 19.68 -32.84
C SER A 256 -15.97 18.41 -33.67
N GLY A 257 -17.07 17.72 -33.93
CA GLY A 257 -17.07 16.46 -34.67
C GLY A 257 -16.69 15.23 -33.84
N SER A 258 -16.28 15.39 -32.58
CA SER A 258 -16.05 14.25 -31.67
C SER A 258 -17.34 13.48 -31.43
N ILE A 259 -17.25 12.15 -31.38
CA ILE A 259 -18.38 11.30 -31.04
C ILE A 259 -18.55 11.27 -29.52
N VAL A 260 -19.78 11.46 -29.06
CA VAL A 260 -20.17 11.24 -27.67
C VAL A 260 -20.96 9.96 -27.58
N ARG A 261 -20.64 9.11 -26.60
CA ARG A 261 -21.39 7.88 -26.32
C ARG A 261 -21.71 7.80 -24.83
N LEU A 262 -22.93 7.40 -24.53
CA LEU A 262 -23.39 7.11 -23.18
C LEU A 262 -23.49 5.61 -23.03
N PHE A 263 -23.00 5.08 -21.92
CA PHE A 263 -23.06 3.68 -21.58
C PHE A 263 -23.66 3.48 -20.18
N SER A 264 -24.30 2.34 -19.99
CA SER A 264 -24.62 1.86 -18.64
C SER A 264 -23.33 1.58 -17.88
N PHE A 265 -23.42 1.50 -16.55
CA PHE A 265 -22.28 1.14 -15.72
C PHE A 265 -21.70 -0.25 -16.08
N ASP A 266 -22.55 -1.17 -16.56
CA ASP A 266 -22.14 -2.49 -17.05
C ASP A 266 -21.53 -2.48 -18.46
N GLY A 267 -21.36 -1.30 -19.06
CA GLY A 267 -20.66 -1.11 -20.35
C GLY A 267 -21.52 -1.27 -21.59
N HIS A 268 -22.84 -1.37 -21.47
CA HIS A 268 -23.74 -1.40 -22.63
C HIS A 268 -23.98 0.02 -23.16
N MET A 269 -23.79 0.23 -24.47
CA MET A 269 -24.05 1.54 -25.09
C MET A 269 -25.55 1.84 -25.09
N LEU A 270 -25.90 2.99 -24.51
CA LEU A 270 -27.28 3.45 -24.35
C LEU A 270 -27.66 4.44 -25.44
N SER A 271 -26.79 5.43 -25.70
CA SER A 271 -27.03 6.46 -26.70
C SER A 271 -25.72 7.04 -27.23
N SER A 272 -25.80 7.76 -28.36
CA SER A 272 -24.65 8.44 -28.93
C SER A 272 -25.07 9.67 -29.71
N THR A 273 -24.21 10.68 -29.72
CA THR A 273 -24.38 11.91 -30.51
C THR A 273 -23.00 12.43 -30.95
N GLN A 274 -22.95 13.60 -31.55
CA GLN A 274 -21.72 14.24 -32.00
C GLN A 274 -21.64 15.67 -31.48
N ILE A 275 -20.44 16.11 -31.15
CA ILE A 275 -20.16 17.50 -30.78
C ILE A 275 -20.42 18.40 -32.00
N ASP A 276 -21.26 19.42 -31.82
CA ASP A 276 -21.64 20.37 -32.86
C ASP A 276 -20.48 21.32 -33.26
N ALA A 277 -20.71 22.19 -34.25
CA ALA A 277 -19.72 23.16 -34.73
C ALA A 277 -19.30 24.20 -33.66
N ARG A 278 -20.04 24.30 -32.54
CA ARG A 278 -19.78 25.22 -31.43
C ARG A 278 -19.09 24.53 -30.25
N GLY A 279 -18.76 23.24 -30.38
CA GLY A 279 -18.12 22.47 -29.32
C GLY A 279 -19.09 21.95 -28.26
N CYS A 280 -20.39 21.82 -28.59
CA CYS A 280 -21.44 21.43 -27.66
C CYS A 280 -22.19 20.17 -28.08
N ALA A 281 -22.68 19.41 -27.11
CA ALA A 281 -23.65 18.34 -27.33
C ALA A 281 -24.58 18.18 -26.12
N ARG A 282 -25.73 17.54 -26.35
CA ARG A 282 -26.71 17.18 -25.33
C ARG A 282 -27.11 15.73 -25.51
N LEU A 283 -27.22 14.98 -24.41
CA LEU A 283 -27.74 13.61 -24.41
C LEU A 283 -28.79 13.48 -23.32
N GLY A 284 -30.00 13.06 -23.69
CA GLY A 284 -31.00 12.60 -22.74
C GLY A 284 -30.53 11.35 -22.02
N VAL A 285 -30.84 11.26 -20.73
CA VAL A 285 -30.43 10.15 -19.84
C VAL A 285 -31.60 9.22 -19.49
N ASP A 286 -32.72 9.35 -20.21
CA ASP A 286 -33.97 8.61 -20.00
C ASP A 286 -33.71 7.15 -19.56
N VAL A 287 -34.15 6.81 -18.33
CA VAL A 287 -34.11 5.47 -17.70
C VAL A 287 -32.77 5.08 -17.01
N LEU A 288 -31.82 6.00 -16.80
CA LEU A 288 -30.59 5.69 -16.07
C LEU A 288 -30.68 5.93 -14.55
N ASN A 289 -30.74 4.85 -13.77
CA ASN A 289 -30.62 4.94 -12.32
C ASN A 289 -29.13 4.98 -11.89
N HIS A 290 -28.73 6.20 -11.51
CA HIS A 290 -27.68 6.60 -10.56
C HIS A 290 -26.21 6.65 -11.04
N ILE A 291 -25.73 5.83 -11.99
CA ILE A 291 -24.34 5.96 -12.50
C ILE A 291 -24.25 5.53 -13.98
N CYS A 292 -23.64 6.36 -14.82
CA CYS A 292 -23.34 6.05 -16.22
C CYS A 292 -21.92 6.42 -16.63
N LEU A 293 -21.46 5.87 -17.76
CA LEU A 293 -20.19 6.23 -18.37
C LEU A 293 -20.44 7.07 -19.62
N LEU A 294 -19.81 8.24 -19.71
CA LEU A 294 -19.90 9.14 -20.84
C LEU A 294 -18.55 9.20 -21.54
N GLN A 295 -18.47 8.72 -22.77
CA GLN A 295 -17.31 8.90 -23.63
C GLN A 295 -17.48 10.16 -24.47
N VAL A 296 -16.50 11.06 -24.49
CA VAL A 296 -16.41 12.22 -25.40
C VAL A 296 -15.09 12.12 -26.18
N GLY A 297 -15.17 11.76 -27.45
CA GLY A 297 -13.98 11.44 -28.25
C GLY A 297 -13.21 10.26 -27.66
N GLU A 298 -11.96 10.47 -27.27
CA GLU A 298 -11.11 9.46 -26.62
C GLU A 298 -11.20 9.50 -25.08
N GLN A 299 -11.89 10.49 -24.51
CA GLN A 299 -12.01 10.67 -23.06
C GLN A 299 -13.27 9.98 -22.52
N VAL A 300 -13.21 9.42 -21.31
CA VAL A 300 -14.34 8.74 -20.66
C VAL A 300 -14.53 9.30 -19.24
N PHE A 301 -15.77 9.63 -18.91
CA PHE A 301 -16.18 10.29 -17.67
C PHE A 301 -17.20 9.42 -16.94
N LYS A 302 -17.07 9.31 -15.62
CA LYS A 302 -18.13 8.76 -14.76
C LYS A 302 -19.09 9.89 -14.41
N VAL A 303 -20.37 9.74 -14.74
CA VAL A 303 -21.40 10.72 -14.43
C VAL A 303 -22.37 10.11 -13.42
N SER A 304 -22.44 10.73 -12.24
CA SER A 304 -23.45 10.43 -11.22
C SER A 304 -24.64 11.33 -11.47
N LEU A 305 -25.77 10.74 -11.87
CA LEU A 305 -27.03 11.44 -12.08
C LEU A 305 -27.81 11.47 -10.76
N PRO A 306 -28.54 12.56 -10.46
CA PRO A 306 -29.33 12.68 -9.23
C PRO A 306 -30.43 11.61 -9.08
#